data_AF-A0A1C0YUI8-F1
#
_entry.id   AF-A0A1C0YUI8-F1
#
_cell.length_a   1.000
_cell.length_b   1.000
_cell.length_c   1.000
_cell.angle_alpha   90.00
_cell.angle_beta   90.00
_cell.angle_gamma   90.00
#
_symmetry.space_group_name_H-M   'P 1'
#
loop_
_entity.id
_entity.type
_entity.pdbx_description
1 polymer ?
#
loop_
_entity_poly.entity_id
_entity_poly.type
_entity_poly.pdbx_seq_one_letter_code
_entity_poly.pdbx_strand_id
1 'polypeptide(L)' 'MYGKILKAVRKQAGLTQEEMAWHLHSNQASISKYENDRLQLDVQSFVKWMQVTNAEAVGAALIFGVELTSE' A
#
# COMPACT_ATOMS: atom_id res chain seq x y z
N MET A 1 -6.08 8.02 -4.60
CA MET A 1 -7.34 7.27 -4.78
C MET A 1 -7.26 5.83 -4.27
N TYR A 2 -6.08 5.32 -3.90
CA TYR A 2 -5.89 3.92 -3.50
C TYR A 2 -5.39 3.76 -2.06
N GLY A 3 -5.31 4.86 -1.28
CA GLY A 3 -4.81 4.84 0.08
C GLY A 3 -5.56 3.85 1.00
N LYS A 4 -6.88 3.72 0.82
CA LYS A 4 -7.68 2.73 1.57
C LYS A 4 -7.28 1.29 1.28
N ILE A 5 -6.96 0.97 0.02
CA ILE A 5 -6.52 -0.37 -0.37
C ILE A 5 -5.13 -0.66 0.21
N LEU A 6 -4.19 0.29 0.10
CA LEU A 6 -2.85 0.19 0.71
C LEU A 6 -2.95 -0.12 2.21
N LYS A 7 -3.85 0.61 2.91
CA LYS A 7 -4.13 0.40 4.33
C LYS A 7 -4.73 -0.98 4.61
N ALA A 8 -5.67 -1.43 3.78
CA ALA A 8 -6.33 -2.73 3.93
C ALA A 8 -5.32 -3.87 3.79
N VAL A 9 -4.54 -3.91 2.71
CA VAL A 9 -3.56 -4.99 2.48
C VAL A 9 -2.44 -4.98 3.52
N ARG A 10 -1.99 -3.80 3.99
CA ARG A 10 -1.02 -3.72 5.10
C ARG A 10 -1.58 -4.33 6.38
N LYS A 11 -2.82 -3.98 6.74
CA LYS A 11 -3.48 -4.52 7.94
C LYS A 11 -3.73 -6.02 7.83
N GLN A 12 -4.11 -6.52 6.66
CA GLN A 12 -4.27 -7.95 6.41
C GLN A 12 -2.95 -8.72 6.56
N ALA A 13 -1.83 -8.10 6.18
CA ALA A 13 -0.50 -8.62 6.42
C ALA A 13 -0.03 -8.50 7.89
N GLY A 14 -0.83 -7.94 8.80
CA GLY A 14 -0.50 -7.79 10.21
C GLY A 14 0.56 -6.71 10.51
N LEU A 15 0.89 -5.86 9.55
CA LEU A 15 1.96 -4.86 9.68
C LEU A 15 1.44 -3.54 10.25
N THR A 16 2.21 -2.90 11.12
CA THR A 16 2.05 -1.50 11.51
C THR A 16 2.55 -0.55 10.41
N GLN A 17 2.23 0.74 10.52
CA GLN A 17 2.75 1.74 9.58
C GLN A 17 4.27 1.94 9.74
N GLU A 18 4.83 1.70 10.93
CA GLU A 18 6.28 1.78 11.17
C GLU A 18 7.01 0.61 10.51
N GLU A 19 6.49 -0.61 10.61
CA GLU A 19 7.07 -1.79 9.94
C GLU A 19 6.99 -1.66 8.41
N MET A 20 5.87 -1.17 7.88
CA MET A 20 5.77 -0.88 6.45
C MET A 20 6.78 0.20 6.02
N ALA A 21 6.96 1.24 6.83
CA ALA A 21 7.96 2.28 6.56
C ALA A 21 9.38 1.69 6.52
N TRP A 22 9.70 0.77 7.43
CA TRP A 22 10.98 0.07 7.46
C TRP A 22 11.24 -0.71 6.16
N HIS A 23 10.24 -1.47 5.68
CA HIS A 23 10.34 -2.21 4.42
C HIS A 23 10.51 -1.34 3.18
N LEU A 24 10.01 -0.10 3.22
CA LEU A 24 10.08 0.86 2.13
C LEU A 24 11.23 1.87 2.28
N HIS A 25 12.09 1.71 3.29
CA HIS A 25 13.14 2.68 3.64
C HIS A 25 12.59 4.12 3.74
N SER A 26 11.41 4.25 4.35
CA SER A 26 10.65 5.48 4.48
C SER A 26 10.36 5.79 5.95
N ASN A 27 9.45 6.72 6.22
CA ASN A 27 8.98 7.04 7.57
C ASN A 27 7.46 6.80 7.70
N GLN A 28 7.02 6.54 8.93
CA GLN A 28 5.61 6.27 9.25
C GLN A 28 4.67 7.39 8.79
N ALA A 29 5.10 8.64 8.85
CA ALA A 29 4.32 9.79 8.39
C ALA A 29 4.03 9.72 6.88
N SER A 30 4.98 9.24 6.07
CA SER A 30 4.80 9.02 4.63
C SER A 30 3.80 7.90 4.38
N ILE A 31 3.90 6.79 5.12
CA ILE A 31 2.93 5.68 5.07
C ILE A 31 1.51 6.19 5.38
N SER A 32 1.36 6.98 6.44
CA SER A 32 0.09 7.61 6.78
C SER A 32 -0.43 8.51 5.64
N LYS A 33 0.44 9.32 5.02
CA LYS A 33 0.02 10.16 3.88
C LYS A 33 -0.38 9.33 2.65
N TYR A 34 0.32 8.25 2.33
CA TYR A 34 -0.06 7.34 1.24
C TYR A 34 -1.44 6.74 1.51
N GLU A 35 -1.69 6.24 2.72
CA GLU A 35 -2.96 5.61 3.11
C GLU A 35 -4.16 6.57 3.14
N ASN A 36 -3.90 7.87 3.28
CA ASN A 36 -4.91 8.92 3.31
C ASN A 36 -4.93 9.75 2.02
N ASP A 37 -4.29 9.27 0.94
CA ASP A 37 -4.23 9.94 -0.36
C ASP A 37 -3.67 11.38 -0.30
N ARG A 38 -2.81 11.67 0.68
CA ARG A 38 -2.14 12.97 0.87
C ARG A 38 -0.74 13.04 0.27
N LEU A 39 -0.21 11.90 -0.19
CA LEU A 39 1.06 11.80 -0.89
C LEU A 39 0.93 10.73 -1.97
N GLN A 40 1.50 11.00 -3.15
CA GLN A 40 1.52 10.04 -4.26
C GLN A 40 2.62 9.00 -4.03
N LEU A 41 2.27 7.73 -4.20
CA LEU A 41 3.20 6.61 -4.12
C LEU A 41 3.76 6.34 -5.52
N ASP A 42 5.09 6.27 -5.65
CA ASP A 42 5.72 5.90 -6.91
C ASP A 42 5.53 4.40 -7.21
N VAL A 43 5.74 4.02 -8.47
CA VAL A 43 5.50 2.64 -8.94
C VAL A 43 6.42 1.62 -8.25
N GLN A 44 7.68 1.98 -7.97
CA GLN A 44 8.62 1.07 -7.31
C GLN A 44 8.19 0.80 -5.87
N SER A 45 7.83 1.84 -5.14
CA SER A 45 7.30 1.73 -3.78
C SER A 45 5.97 0.98 -3.76
N PHE A 46 5.11 1.17 -4.76
CA PHE A 46 3.87 0.41 -4.91
C PHE A 46 4.12 -1.09 -5.11
N VAL A 47 4.99 -1.48 -6.06
CA VAL A 47 5.34 -2.89 -6.29
C VAL A 47 5.92 -3.51 -5.02
N LYS A 48 6.83 -2.80 -4.34
CA LYS A 48 7.42 -3.29 -3.08
C LYS A 48 6.36 -3.45 -1.99
N TRP A 49 5.42 -2.52 -1.87
CA TRP A 49 4.30 -2.63 -0.92
C TRP A 49 3.51 -3.91 -1.16
N MET A 50 3.11 -4.16 -2.41
CA MET A 50 2.32 -5.34 -2.76
C MET A 50 3.06 -6.65 -2.43
N GLN A 51 4.36 -6.71 -2.68
CA GLN A 51 5.20 -7.86 -2.33
C GLN A 51 5.31 -8.07 -0.81
N VAL A 52 5.54 -6.99 -0.06
CA VAL A 52 5.66 -7.05 1.41
C VAL A 52 4.34 -7.50 2.05
N THR A 53 3.20 -7.14 1.47
CA THR A 53 1.88 -7.55 1.96
C THR A 53 1.36 -8.85 1.34
N ASN A 54 2.13 -9.52 0.47
CA ASN A 54 1.69 -10.70 -0.28
C ASN A 54 0.35 -10.47 -1.01
N ALA A 55 0.22 -9.29 -1.64
CA ALA A 55 -0.98 -8.78 -2.30
C ALA A 55 -0.74 -8.45 -3.79
N GLU A 56 0.17 -9.15 -4.45
CA GLU A 56 0.55 -8.91 -5.84
C GLU A 56 -0.63 -9.04 -6.81
N ALA A 57 -1.56 -9.97 -6.54
CA ALA A 57 -2.78 -10.12 -7.32
C ALA A 57 -3.69 -8.88 -7.25
N VAL A 58 -3.83 -8.29 -6.05
CA VAL A 58 -4.55 -7.02 -5.84
C VAL A 58 -3.85 -5.91 -6.61
N GLY A 59 -2.51 -5.84 -6.51
CA GLY A 59 -1.71 -4.85 -7.23
C GLY A 59 -1.86 -4.93 -8.74
N ALA A 60 -1.81 -6.14 -9.30
CA ALA A 60 -2.02 -6.37 -10.74
C ALA A 60 -3.43 -5.94 -11.17
N ALA A 61 -4.46 -6.32 -10.43
CA ALA A 61 -5.85 -5.94 -10.72
C ALA A 61 -6.02 -4.41 -10.78
N LEU A 62 -5.41 -3.66 -9.85
CA LEU A 62 -5.43 -2.19 -9.88
C LEU A 62 -4.76 -1.61 -11.13
N ILE A 63 -3.61 -2.16 -11.54
CA ILE A 63 -2.89 -1.70 -12.75
C ILE A 63 -3.73 -1.95 -14.02
N PHE A 64 -4.48 -3.04 -14.06
CA PHE A 64 -5.40 -3.34 -15.17
C PHE A 64 -6.74 -2.59 -15.09
N GLY A 65 -6.90 -1.69 -14.11
CA GLY A 65 -8.10 -0.86 -13.97
C GLY A 65 -9.31 -1.58 -13.38
N VAL A 66 -9.09 -2.70 -12.68
CA VAL A 66 -10.16 -3.37 -11.92
C VAL A 66 -10.51 -2.53 -10.71
N GLU A 67 -11.79 -2.23 -10.54
CA GLU A 67 -12.30 -1.53 -9.36
C GLU A 67 -12.35 -2.50 -8.18
N LEU A 68 -11.58 -2.21 -7.14
CA LEU A 68 -11.50 -3.02 -5.92
C LEU A 68 -12.13 -2.27 -4.74
N THR A 69 -12.99 -2.95 -3.99
CA THR A 69 -13.60 -2.40 -2.77
C THR A 69 -12.82 -2.86 -1.54
N SER A 70 -12.34 -1.92 -0.74
CA SER A 70 -11.86 -2.21 0.62
C SER A 70 -13.01 -1.95 1.60
N GLU A 71 -13.64 -3.02 2.11
CA GLU A 71 -14.61 -2.91 3.22
C GLU A 71 -13.95 -2.50 4.54
#